data_AF-A0A6S7JGM2-F1
#
_entry.id   AF-A0A6S7JGM2-F1
#
_cell.length_a   1.000
_cell.length_b   1.000
_cell.length_c   1.000
_cell.angle_alpha   90.00
_cell.angle_beta   90.00
_cell.angle_gamma   90.00
#
_symmetry.space_group_name_H-M   'P 1'
#
loop_
_entity.id
_entity.type
_entity.pdbx_description
1 polymer ?
#
loop_
_entity_poly.entity_id
_entity_poly.type
_entity_poly.pdbx_seq_one_letter_code
_entity_poly.pdbx_strand_id
1 'polypeptide(L)' 'MIIKDFVVDKDTDILALTETWLPPSGNDLIIGDLCPTGYSFPHTPRHGSIGGGVGLLFKESLNIKRNVQE' A
#
# COMPACT_ATOMS: atom_id res chain seq x y z
N MET A 1 9.96 1.79 9.50
CA MET A 1 9.02 0.65 9.57
C MET A 1 9.59 -0.43 8.68
N ILE A 2 9.63 -1.70 9.10
CA ILE A 2 10.38 -2.78 8.39
C ILE A 2 10.05 -2.86 6.89
N ILE A 3 8.80 -2.62 6.48
CA ILE A 3 8.41 -2.65 5.06
C ILE A 3 9.06 -1.51 4.27
N LYS A 4 9.08 -0.28 4.82
CA LYS A 4 9.70 0.89 4.19
C LYS A 4 11.20 0.66 3.99
N ASP A 5 11.87 0.16 5.03
CA ASP A 5 13.30 -0.11 5.01
C ASP A 5 13.61 -1.22 4.00
N PHE A 6 12.82 -2.31 3.98
CA PHE A 6 12.93 -3.39 3.01
C PHE A 6 12.82 -2.90 1.56
N VAL A 7 11.83 -2.04 1.27
CA VAL A 7 11.58 -1.54 -0.09
C VAL A 7 12.74 -0.70 -0.59
N VAL A 8 13.28 0.16 0.27
CA VAL A 8 14.45 1.01 -0.06
C VAL A 8 15.71 0.16 -0.21
N ASP A 9 15.99 -0.73 0.75
CA ASP A 9 17.21 -1.56 0.77
C ASP A 9 17.27 -2.54 -0.42
N LYS A 10 16.11 -3.01 -0.88
CA LYS A 10 16.00 -3.92 -2.03
C LYS A 10 15.73 -3.21 -3.35
N ASP A 11 15.62 -1.89 -3.36
CA ASP A 11 15.22 -1.09 -4.51
C ASP A 11 13.96 -1.65 -5.19
N THR A 12 12.98 -2.08 -4.39
CA THR A 12 11.79 -2.79 -4.90
C THR A 12 10.91 -1.83 -5.69
N ASP A 13 10.56 -2.19 -6.92
CA ASP A 13 9.69 -1.36 -7.78
C ASP A 13 8.21 -1.46 -7.37
N ILE A 14 7.75 -2.67 -7.04
CA ILE A 14 6.36 -2.98 -6.69
C ILE A 14 6.33 -4.02 -5.58
N LEU A 15 5.56 -3.76 -4.52
CA LEU A 15 5.30 -4.68 -3.42
C LEU A 15 3.79 -4.77 -3.16
N ALA A 16 3.24 -5.98 -3.27
CA ALA A 16 1.85 -6.25 -2.93
C ALA A 16 1.74 -6.76 -1.48
N LEU A 17 0.85 -6.14 -0.71
CA LEU A 17 0.55 -6.49 0.67
C LEU A 17 -0.89 -7.02 0.76
N THR A 18 -1.06 -8.16 1.42
CA THR A 18 -2.37 -8.72 1.80
C THR A 18 -2.54 -8.60 3.31
N GLU A 19 -3.78 -8.69 3.77
CA GLU A 19 -4.10 -8.57 5.20
C GLU A 19 -3.61 -7.23 5.79
N THR A 20 -3.88 -6.12 5.10
CA THR A 20 -3.46 -4.78 5.55
C THR A 20 -4.23 -4.29 6.77
N TRP A 21 -5.45 -4.79 6.97
CA TRP A 21 -6.34 -4.46 8.09
C TRP A 21 -6.58 -2.96 8.27
N LEU A 22 -6.41 -2.19 7.18
CA LEU A 22 -6.66 -0.76 7.17
C LEU A 22 -8.16 -0.48 7.09
N PRO A 23 -8.67 0.49 7.88
CA PRO A 23 -10.07 0.88 7.79
C PRO A 23 -10.36 1.54 6.42
N PRO A 24 -11.63 1.60 5.98
CA PRO A 24 -11.97 2.21 4.69
C PRO A 24 -11.59 3.68 4.52
N SER A 25 -11.54 4.43 5.63
CA SER A 25 -11.04 5.81 5.65
C SER A 25 -9.52 5.92 5.46
N GLY A 26 -8.81 4.80 5.42
CA GLY A 26 -7.36 4.77 5.57
C GLY A 26 -6.90 5.11 6.98
N ASN A 27 -5.58 5.07 7.17
CA ASN A 27 -4.91 5.57 8.37
C ASN A 27 -3.62 6.29 7.93
N ASP A 28 -3.68 7.61 7.85
CA ASP A 28 -2.60 8.44 7.31
C ASP A 28 -1.28 8.29 8.08
N LEU A 29 -1.34 8.04 9.39
CA LEU A 29 -0.16 7.80 10.21
C LEU A 29 0.52 6.49 9.81
N ILE A 30 -0.25 5.41 9.68
CA ILE A 30 0.28 4.09 9.28
C ILE A 30 0.80 4.14 7.84
N ILE A 31 0.04 4.76 6.93
CA ILE A 31 0.42 4.87 5.52
C ILE A 31 1.68 5.73 5.37
N GLY A 32 1.79 6.85 6.10
CA GLY A 32 2.98 7.71 6.09
C GLY A 32 4.23 7.01 6.62
N ASP A 33 4.10 6.19 7.66
CA ASP A 33 5.22 5.39 8.19
C ASP A 33 5.61 4.22 7.28
N LEU A 34 4.64 3.65 6.56
CA LEU A 34 4.83 2.57 5.58
C LEU A 34 5.45 3.05 4.26
N CYS A 35 5.06 4.23 3.79
CA CYS A 35 5.37 4.67 2.43
C CYS A 35 6.69 5.48 2.38
N PRO A 36 7.73 5.00 1.69
CA PRO A 36 8.92 5.80 1.41
C PRO A 36 8.61 6.95 0.46
N THR A 37 9.48 7.96 0.47
CA THR A 37 9.43 9.07 -0.51
C THR A 37 9.62 8.54 -1.92
N GLY A 38 8.83 9.02 -2.88
CA GLY A 38 8.85 8.55 -4.28
C GLY A 38 8.05 7.28 -4.53
N TYR A 39 7.24 6.86 -3.56
CA TYR A 39 6.34 5.72 -3.66
C TYR A 39 4.89 6.14 -3.36
N SER A 40 3.96 5.39 -3.93
CA SER A 40 2.53 5.49 -3.69
C SER A 40 2.00 4.19 -3.09
N PHE A 41 1.04 4.29 -2.16
CA PHE A 41 0.39 3.15 -1.51
C PHE A 41 -1.15 3.23 -1.53
N PRO A 42 -1.80 2.99 -2.68
CA PRO A 42 -3.23 2.73 -2.67
C PRO A 42 -3.56 1.43 -1.93
N HIS A 43 -4.59 1.49 -1.08
CA HIS A 43 -5.16 0.31 -0.43
C HIS A 43 -6.63 0.11 -0.81
N THR A 44 -7.11 -1.11 -0.62
CA THR A 44 -8.53 -1.47 -0.72
C THR A 44 -8.91 -2.28 0.52
N PRO A 45 -9.80 -1.74 1.37
CA PRO A 45 -10.25 -2.44 2.57
C PRO A 45 -11.14 -3.65 2.20
N ARG A 46 -11.22 -4.63 3.09
CA ARG A 46 -12.26 -5.67 3.02
C ARG A 46 -13.51 -5.19 3.77
N HIS A 47 -14.63 -5.09 3.07
CA HIS A 47 -15.91 -4.68 3.68
C HIS A 47 -16.61 -5.85 4.36
N GLY A 48 -17.35 -5.57 5.43
CA GLY A 48 -18.29 -6.52 6.06
C GLY A 48 -17.66 -7.63 6.90
N SER A 49 -16.36 -7.57 7.21
CA SER A 49 -15.68 -8.52 8.09
C SER A 49 -14.57 -7.86 8.91
N ILE A 50 -14.14 -8.53 9.98
CA ILE A 50 -12.94 -8.15 10.74
C ILE A 50 -11.72 -8.70 10.00
N GLY A 51 -10.74 -7.84 9.71
CA GLY A 51 -9.51 -8.19 8.99
C GLY A 51 -9.62 -8.22 7.47
N GLY A 52 -8.55 -8.64 6.79
CA GLY A 52 -8.40 -8.62 5.34
C GLY A 52 -7.85 -7.30 4.80
N GLY A 53 -8.18 -7.01 3.54
CA GLY A 53 -7.70 -5.84 2.82
C GLY A 53 -6.39 -6.10 2.08
N VAL A 54 -6.16 -5.30 1.05
CA VAL A 54 -4.96 -5.36 0.21
C VAL A 54 -4.39 -3.96 0.01
N GLY A 55 -3.11 -3.87 -0.30
CA GLY A 55 -2.46 -2.63 -0.69
C GLY A 55 -1.31 -2.88 -1.64
N LEU A 56 -1.05 -1.91 -2.50
CA LEU A 56 0.01 -1.98 -3.49
C LEU A 56 0.95 -0.81 -3.28
N LEU A 57 2.19 -1.09 -2.90
CA LEU A 57 3.25 -0.09 -2.80
C LEU A 57 4.06 -0.11 -4.09
N PHE A 58 4.24 1.04 -4.73
CA PHE A 58 5.01 1.11 -5.98
C PHE A 58 5.71 2.45 -6.17
N LYS A 59 6.81 2.45 -6.94
CA LYS A 59 7.53 3.68 -7.32
C LYS A 59 6.66 4.59 -8.18
N GLU A 60 6.62 5.88 -7.86
CA GLU A 60 5.84 6.89 -8.60
C GLU A 60 6.34 7.12 -10.04
N SER A 61 7.57 6.68 -10.35
CA SER A 61 8.10 6.69 -11.72
C SER A 61 7.42 5.69 -12.66
N LEU A 62 6.63 4.75 -12.11
CA LEU A 62 5.89 3.77 -12.90
C LEU A 62 4.54 4.35 -13.35
N ASN A 63 4.22 4.15 -14.63
CA ASN A 63 2.91 4.53 -15.18
C ASN A 63 1.86 3.47 -14.83
N ILE A 64 1.22 3.62 -13.67
CA ILE A 64 0.19 2.70 -13.18
C ILE A 64 -1.20 3.13 -13.66
N LYS A 65 -1.93 2.19 -14.28
CA LYS A 65 -3.35 2.37 -14.62
C LYS A 65 -4.21 1.63 -13.61
N ARG A 66 -5.08 2.36 -12.91
CA ARG A 66 -6.05 1.77 -12.00
C ARG A 66 -7.35 1.49 -12.78
N ASN A 67 -7.61 0.22 -13.07
CA ASN A 67 -8.90 -0.22 -13.57
C ASN A 67 -9.78 -0.54 -12.37
N VAL A 68 -10.52 0.45 -11.86
CA VAL A 68 -11.55 0.21 -10.85
C VAL A 68 -12.77 -0.35 -11.57
N GLN A 69 -13.12 -1.60 -11.29
CA GLN A 69 -14.46 -2.11 -11.60
C GLN A 69 -15.35 -1.69 -10.42
N GLU A 70 -16.36 -0.86 -10.70
CA GLU A 70 -17.41 -0.48 -9.74
C GLU A 70 -18.27 -1.69 -9.34
#